data_AF-A0AAW9SEV2-F1
#
_entry.id   AF-A0AAW9SEV2-F1
#
_cell.length_a   1.000
_cell.length_b   1.000
_cell.length_c   1.000
_cell.angle_alpha   90.00
_cell.angle_beta   90.00
_cell.angle_gamma   90.00
#
_symmetry.space_group_name_H-M   'P 1'
#
loop_
_entity.id
_entity.type
_entity.pdbx_description
1 polymer ?
#
loop_
_entity_poly.entity_id
_entity_poly.type
_entity_poly.pdbx_seq_one_letter_code
_entity_poly.pdbx_strand_id
1 'polypeptide(L)'
;MKQEKDQQLIALYREAFPKVAKVIHRLGGDLSTAKDLFHDAMIIYLEKERNNTLNLHTSPSNYITGIAKILWLKKMKADTRNTSLGGLEEHLSIPEDFYPDPSSQTERLLHYLKAAGQKCIQLLQAFYYDKWSMQQIAQEFNYKTKRSATVQKYKCLEKVREQVKHSDVYEEAIA
;
A
#
# COMPACT_ATOMS: atom_id res chain seq x y z
N MET A 1 7.92 -11.38 -20.26
CA MET A 1 8.40 -10.50 -19.15
C MET A 1 7.51 -10.52 -17.90
N LYS A 2 6.19 -10.29 -17.97
CA LYS A 2 5.33 -10.28 -16.75
C LYS A 2 5.15 -11.67 -16.13
N GLN A 3 4.80 -12.67 -16.95
CA GLN A 3 4.64 -14.08 -16.52
C GLN A 3 5.92 -14.70 -15.91
N GLU A 4 7.09 -14.33 -16.41
CA GLU A 4 8.37 -14.88 -15.95
C GLU A 4 8.73 -14.37 -14.54
N LYS A 5 8.43 -13.11 -14.25
CA LYS A 5 8.58 -12.53 -12.91
C LYS A 5 7.61 -13.15 -11.91
N ASP A 6 6.37 -13.39 -12.34
CA ASP A 6 5.36 -14.03 -11.49
C ASP A 6 5.78 -15.47 -11.11
N GLN A 7 6.36 -16.22 -12.05
CA GLN A 7 6.90 -17.56 -11.79
C GLN A 7 8.10 -17.55 -10.84
N GLN A 8 9.02 -16.60 -10.99
CA GLN A 8 10.16 -16.44 -10.09
C GLN A 8 9.72 -16.10 -8.67
N LEU A 9 8.71 -15.23 -8.51
CA LEU A 9 8.14 -14.89 -7.22
C LEU A 9 7.48 -16.09 -6.54
N ILE A 10 6.71 -16.89 -7.29
CA ILE A 10 6.07 -18.11 -6.75
C ILE A 10 7.13 -19.13 -6.31
N ALA A 11 8.21 -19.29 -7.08
CA ALA A 11 9.31 -20.18 -6.72
C ALA A 11 9.99 -19.72 -5.42
N LEU A 12 10.29 -18.42 -5.31
CA LEU A 12 10.88 -17.82 -4.11
C LEU A 12 9.97 -17.99 -2.89
N TYR A 13 8.66 -17.80 -3.06
CA TYR A 13 7.66 -18.00 -2.02
C TYR A 13 7.73 -19.43 -1.47
N ARG A 14 7.67 -20.42 -2.36
CA ARG A 14 7.69 -21.85 -2.01
C ARG A 14 9.00 -22.28 -1.34
N GLU A 15 10.11 -21.68 -1.73
CA GLU A 15 11.42 -21.97 -1.13
C GLU A 15 11.61 -21.31 0.24
N ALA A 16 11.19 -20.05 0.39
CA ALA A 16 11.47 -19.24 1.57
C ALA A 16 10.50 -19.51 2.74
N PHE A 17 9.21 -19.69 2.47
CA PHE A 17 8.22 -19.84 3.56
C PHE A 17 8.52 -21.00 4.52
N PRO A 18 8.86 -22.22 4.06
CA PRO A 18 9.20 -23.32 4.97
C PRO A 18 10.40 -23.02 5.87
N LYS A 19 11.39 -22.27 5.37
CA LYS A 19 12.58 -21.86 6.15
C LYS A 19 12.19 -20.84 7.22
N VAL A 20 11.35 -19.86 6.87
CA VAL A 20 10.82 -18.90 7.84
C VAL A 20 10.00 -19.59 8.92
N ALA A 21 9.02 -20.42 8.54
CA ALA A 21 8.21 -21.16 9.49
C ALA A 21 9.05 -22.00 10.45
N LYS A 22 10.08 -22.68 9.95
CA LYS A 22 11.01 -23.46 10.78
C LYS A 22 11.80 -22.58 11.76
N VAL A 23 12.27 -21.40 11.34
CA VAL A 23 13.00 -20.48 12.20
C VAL A 23 12.09 -19.89 13.28
N ILE A 24 10.89 -19.43 12.90
CA ILE A 24 9.94 -18.83 13.85
C ILE A 24 9.45 -19.87 14.86
N HIS A 25 9.14 -21.09 14.42
CA HIS A 25 8.76 -22.18 15.30
C HIS A 25 9.85 -22.50 16.34
N ARG A 26 11.13 -22.55 15.92
CA ARG A 26 12.26 -22.74 16.84
C ARG A 26 12.43 -21.60 17.86
N LEU A 27 11.93 -20.42 17.54
CA LEU A 27 11.97 -19.25 18.42
C LEU A 27 10.71 -19.12 19.29
N GLY A 28 9.81 -20.10 19.26
CA GLY A 28 8.60 -20.13 20.08
C GLY A 28 7.37 -19.47 19.44
N GLY A 29 7.44 -19.09 18.16
CA GLY A 29 6.28 -18.57 17.42
C GLY A 29 5.40 -19.67 16.83
N ASP A 30 4.14 -19.34 16.59
CA ASP A 30 3.17 -20.23 15.95
C ASP A 30 3.18 -20.09 14.42
N LEU A 31 2.42 -20.96 13.74
CA LEU A 31 2.33 -20.96 12.28
C LEU A 31 1.65 -19.68 11.75
N SER A 32 0.69 -19.12 12.48
CA SER A 32 0.01 -17.88 12.10
C SER A 32 0.99 -16.73 12.06
N THR A 33 1.71 -16.51 13.16
CA THR A 33 2.75 -15.48 13.25
C THR A 33 3.85 -15.70 12.21
N ALA A 34 4.22 -16.95 11.94
CA ALA A 34 5.19 -17.24 10.89
C ALA A 34 4.73 -16.81 9.49
N LYS A 35 3.43 -16.93 9.17
CA LYS A 35 2.86 -16.44 7.91
C LYS A 35 2.92 -14.92 7.85
N ASP A 36 2.50 -14.25 8.91
CA ASP A 36 2.47 -12.79 8.97
C ASP A 36 3.87 -12.20 8.78
N LEU A 37 4.83 -12.68 9.57
CA LEU A 37 6.23 -12.24 9.48
C LEU A 37 6.87 -12.55 8.14
N PHE A 38 6.46 -13.65 7.50
CA PHE A 38 6.93 -13.99 6.17
C PHE A 38 6.39 -13.03 5.11
N HIS A 39 5.11 -12.67 5.16
CA HIS A 39 4.51 -11.71 4.24
C HIS A 39 5.16 -10.34 4.37
N ASP A 40 5.37 -9.85 5.60
CA ASP A 40 6.10 -8.61 5.85
C ASP A 40 7.54 -8.66 5.31
N ALA A 41 8.24 -9.77 5.55
CA ALA A 41 9.59 -9.97 5.05
C ALA A 41 9.67 -9.98 3.52
N MET A 42 8.66 -10.57 2.84
CA MET A 42 8.55 -10.59 1.39
C MET A 42 8.30 -9.19 0.82
N ILE A 43 7.41 -8.40 1.43
CA ILE A 43 7.15 -7.01 1.01
C ILE A 43 8.43 -6.19 1.13
N ILE A 44 9.14 -6.26 2.27
CA ILE A 44 10.40 -5.54 2.48
C ILE A 44 11.46 -5.96 1.45
N TYR A 45 11.53 -7.25 1.10
CA TYR A 45 12.43 -7.73 0.04
C TYR A 45 12.11 -7.09 -1.31
N LEU A 46 10.84 -7.12 -1.73
CA LEU A 46 10.40 -6.57 -3.02
C LEU A 46 10.61 -5.06 -3.11
N GLU A 47 10.40 -4.33 -2.02
CA GLU A 47 10.67 -2.88 -1.97
C GLU A 47 12.16 -2.58 -2.15
N LYS A 48 13.04 -3.35 -1.50
CA LYS A 48 14.50 -3.20 -1.65
C LYS A 48 14.98 -3.58 -3.05
N GLU A 49 14.38 -4.61 -3.65
CA GLU A 49 14.63 -5.02 -5.03
C GLU A 49 14.25 -3.90 -6.00
N ARG A 50 13.03 -3.37 -5.88
CA ARG A 50 12.54 -2.28 -6.72
C ARG A 50 13.39 -1.02 -6.61
N ASN A 51 13.90 -0.73 -5.41
CA ASN A 51 14.70 0.46 -5.16
C ASN A 51 16.21 0.27 -5.44
N ASN A 52 16.64 -0.91 -5.93
CA ASN A 52 18.04 -1.29 -6.14
C ASN A 52 18.94 -1.12 -4.90
N THR A 53 18.38 -1.30 -3.70
CA THR A 53 19.11 -1.22 -2.41
C THR A 53 19.39 -2.60 -1.81
N LEU A 54 19.16 -3.67 -2.58
CA LEU A 54 19.50 -5.03 -2.20
C LEU A 54 21.01 -5.25 -2.22
N ASN A 55 21.63 -5.28 -1.04
CA ASN A 55 22.98 -5.81 -0.86
C ASN A 55 22.88 -7.30 -0.49
N LEU A 56 22.75 -8.16 -1.51
CA LEU A 56 22.67 -9.60 -1.33
C LEU A 56 24.09 -10.19 -1.24
N HIS A 57 24.53 -10.50 -0.03
CA HIS A 57 25.68 -11.40 0.22
C HIS A 57 25.26 -12.88 0.36
N THR A 58 23.96 -13.16 0.27
CA THR A 58 23.34 -14.48 0.46
C THR A 58 22.18 -14.68 -0.52
N SER A 59 21.60 -15.88 -0.59
CA SER A 59 20.44 -16.13 -1.46
C SER A 59 19.20 -15.32 -1.02
N PRO A 60 18.30 -14.96 -1.95
CA PRO A 60 17.06 -14.24 -1.63
C PRO A 60 16.22 -14.90 -0.54
N SER A 61 16.12 -16.24 -0.59
CA SER A 61 15.43 -17.04 0.43
C SER A 61 16.03 -16.88 1.83
N ASN A 62 17.36 -16.86 1.94
CA ASN A 62 18.06 -16.64 3.21
C ASN A 62 17.91 -15.19 3.69
N TYR A 63 17.90 -14.24 2.76
CA TYR A 63 17.69 -12.83 3.06
C TYR A 63 16.29 -12.58 3.67
N ILE A 64 15.24 -13.11 3.04
CA ILE A 64 13.86 -13.08 3.55
C ILE A 64 13.79 -13.74 4.94
N THR A 65 14.46 -14.88 5.11
CA THR A 65 14.54 -15.56 6.41
C THR A 65 15.20 -14.69 7.49
N GLY A 66 16.24 -13.95 7.12
CA GLY A 66 16.89 -12.97 8.00
C GLY A 66 15.97 -11.82 8.40
N ILE A 67 15.22 -11.26 7.45
CA ILE A 67 14.25 -10.20 7.74
C ILE A 67 13.18 -10.70 8.72
N ALA A 68 12.57 -11.85 8.44
CA ALA A 68 11.54 -12.43 9.31
C ALA A 68 12.05 -12.68 10.74
N LYS A 69 13.30 -13.13 10.89
CA LYS A 69 13.95 -13.27 12.20
C LYS A 69 14.10 -11.93 12.93
N ILE A 70 14.49 -10.87 12.22
CA ILE A 70 14.62 -9.52 12.81
C ILE A 70 13.24 -9.00 13.25
N LEU A 71 12.20 -9.21 12.44
CA LEU A 71 10.83 -8.81 12.76
C LEU A 71 10.30 -9.52 14.00
N TRP A 72 10.53 -10.84 14.12
CA TRP A 72 10.19 -11.61 15.33
C TRP A 72 10.87 -11.06 16.58
N LEU A 73 12.19 -10.81 16.53
CA LEU A 73 12.92 -10.28 17.67
C LEU A 73 12.42 -8.89 18.10
N LYS A 74 12.00 -8.06 17.14
CA LYS A 74 11.35 -6.77 17.43
C LYS A 74 9.99 -6.98 18.11
N LYS A 75 9.16 -7.90 17.60
CA LYS A 75 7.87 -8.26 18.19
C LYS A 75 8.03 -8.72 19.64
N MET A 76 8.94 -9.67 19.89
CA MET A 76 9.22 -10.14 21.25
C MET A 76 9.68 -9.04 22.20
N LYS A 77 10.52 -8.10 21.73
CA LYS A 77 10.98 -6.97 22.55
C LYS A 77 9.85 -5.99 22.88
N ALA A 78 8.87 -5.84 21.99
CA ALA A 78 7.67 -5.05 22.23
C ALA A 78 6.72 -5.78 23.19
N ASP A 79 6.52 -7.09 22.99
CA ASP A 79 5.67 -7.92 23.87
C ASP A 79 6.26 -8.04 25.28
N THR A 80 7.58 -8.02 25.44
CA THR A 80 8.21 -7.99 26.78
C THR A 80 7.96 -6.66 27.51
N ARG A 81 7.62 -5.59 26.78
CA ARG A 81 7.30 -4.27 27.36
C ARG A 81 5.81 -4.05 27.59
N ASN A 82 4.96 -4.87 26.98
CA ASN A 82 3.51 -4.74 27.04
C ASN A 82 2.92 -5.97 27.76
N THR A 83 2.22 -5.74 28.87
CA THR A 83 1.47 -6.80 29.55
C THR A 83 0.47 -7.41 28.58
N SER A 84 0.52 -8.74 28.41
CA SER A 84 -0.44 -9.47 27.58
C SER A 84 -1.86 -9.21 28.08
N LEU A 85 -2.74 -8.73 27.19
CA LEU A 85 -4.18 -8.62 27.40
C LEU A 85 -4.80 -10.03 27.29
N GLY A 86 -4.50 -10.88 28.26
CA GLY A 86 -4.98 -12.26 28.29
C GLY A 86 -6.50 -12.35 28.11
N GLY A 87 -6.94 -12.96 27.01
CA GLY A 87 -8.34 -13.30 26.74
C GLY A 87 -9.26 -12.14 26.33
N LEU A 88 -8.79 -10.89 26.29
CA LEU A 88 -9.64 -9.76 25.90
C LEU A 88 -9.84 -9.68 24.37
N GLU A 89 -8.92 -10.23 23.59
CA GLU A 89 -9.01 -10.26 22.12
C GLU A 89 -10.22 -11.08 21.62
N GLU A 90 -10.63 -12.12 22.35
CA GLU A 90 -11.75 -12.99 21.99
C GLU A 90 -13.12 -12.29 22.10
N HIS A 91 -13.16 -11.09 22.69
CA HIS A 91 -14.36 -10.25 22.79
C HIS A 91 -14.25 -8.92 22.02
N LEU A 92 -13.11 -8.66 21.38
CA LEU A 92 -12.93 -7.50 20.49
C LEU A 92 -13.37 -7.88 19.07
N SER A 93 -14.67 -8.08 18.89
CA SER A 93 -15.25 -8.13 17.55
C SER A 93 -15.23 -6.71 17.00
N ILE A 94 -14.43 -6.47 15.97
CA ILE A 94 -14.53 -5.24 15.18
C ILE A 94 -15.94 -5.27 14.56
N PRO A 95 -16.84 -4.32 14.87
CA PRO A 95 -18.17 -4.27 14.25
C PRO A 95 -18.03 -4.31 12.72
N GLU A 96 -18.91 -5.02 12.01
CA GLU A 96 -18.89 -5.09 10.53
C GLU A 96 -18.93 -3.69 9.89
N ASP A 97 -19.44 -2.69 10.62
CA ASP A 97 -19.58 -1.30 10.20
C ASP A 97 -18.35 -0.43 10.55
N PHE A 98 -17.36 -0.98 11.25
CA PHE A 98 -16.17 -0.23 11.70
C PHE A 98 -15.28 0.22 10.54
N TYR A 99 -15.24 -0.58 9.47
CA TYR A 99 -14.68 -0.16 8.20
C TYR A 99 -15.82 0.43 7.37
N PRO A 100 -15.90 1.76 7.20
CA PRO A 100 -16.87 2.32 6.28
C PRO A 100 -16.61 1.70 4.90
N ASP A 101 -17.67 1.16 4.28
CA ASP A 101 -17.57 0.46 3.00
C ASP A 101 -16.70 1.29 2.03
N PRO A 102 -15.50 0.79 1.67
CA PRO A 102 -14.60 1.52 0.77
C PRO A 102 -15.26 1.79 -0.58
N SER A 103 -16.26 0.99 -0.97
CA SER A 103 -17.05 1.20 -2.18
C SER A 103 -17.79 2.53 -2.13
N SER A 104 -18.44 2.85 -1.01
CA SER A 104 -19.26 4.07 -0.85
C SER A 104 -18.43 5.36 -0.96
N GLN A 105 -17.24 5.38 -0.36
CA GLN A 105 -16.34 6.54 -0.44
C GLN A 105 -15.70 6.67 -1.82
N THR A 106 -15.35 5.54 -2.45
CA THR A 106 -14.76 5.50 -3.79
C THR A 106 -15.77 5.93 -4.85
N GLU A 107 -17.02 5.48 -4.75
CA GLU A 107 -18.12 5.87 -5.65
C GLU A 107 -18.43 7.37 -5.53
N ARG A 108 -18.48 7.90 -4.30
CA ARG A 108 -18.63 9.34 -4.04
C ARG A 108 -17.49 10.16 -4.65
N LEU A 109 -16.24 9.73 -4.45
CA LEU A 109 -15.08 10.41 -5.05
C LEU A 109 -15.13 10.39 -6.59
N LEU A 110 -15.50 9.24 -7.18
CA LEU A 110 -15.65 9.09 -8.62
C LEU A 110 -16.75 10.02 -9.17
N HIS A 111 -17.83 10.23 -8.42
CA HIS A 111 -18.88 11.18 -8.78
C HIS A 111 -18.33 12.62 -8.89
N TYR A 112 -17.60 13.09 -7.88
CA TYR A 112 -17.01 14.44 -7.91
C TYR A 112 -15.95 14.60 -8.99
N LEU A 113 -15.16 13.56 -9.25
CA LEU A 113 -14.19 13.55 -10.35
C LEU A 113 -14.88 13.65 -11.72
N LYS A 114 -15.98 12.91 -11.93
CA LYS A 114 -16.80 12.98 -13.14
C LYS A 114 -17.35 14.38 -13.38
N ALA A 115 -17.83 15.05 -12.33
CA ALA A 115 -18.35 16.42 -12.41
C ALA A 115 -17.29 17.46 -12.79
N ALA A 116 -16.00 17.25 -12.43
CA ALA A 116 -14.91 18.14 -12.85
C ALA A 116 -14.60 18.07 -14.37
N GLY A 117 -15.11 17.04 -15.07
CA GLY A 117 -15.05 16.86 -16.51
C GLY A 117 -13.95 15.89 -16.98
N GLN A 118 -14.19 15.23 -18.11
CA GLN A 118 -13.38 14.11 -18.61
C GLN A 118 -11.89 14.45 -18.75
N LYS A 119 -11.54 15.64 -19.28
CA LYS A 119 -10.15 16.06 -19.42
C LYS A 119 -9.44 16.24 -18.07
N CYS A 120 -10.16 16.69 -17.04
CA CYS A 120 -9.60 16.83 -15.70
C CYS A 120 -9.39 15.47 -15.03
N ILE A 121 -10.31 14.51 -15.23
CA ILE A 121 -10.15 13.14 -14.74
C ILE A 121 -8.89 12.51 -15.34
N GLN A 122 -8.76 12.55 -16.67
CA GLN A 122 -7.61 11.98 -17.37
C GLN A 122 -6.30 12.60 -16.90
N LEU A 123 -6.27 13.93 -16.73
CA LEU A 123 -5.09 14.64 -16.25
C LEU A 123 -4.71 14.23 -14.81
N LEU A 124 -5.70 14.14 -13.92
CA LEU A 124 -5.48 13.75 -12.52
C LEU A 124 -5.09 12.28 -12.42
N GLN A 125 -5.66 11.40 -13.24
CA GLN A 125 -5.28 9.99 -13.34
C GLN A 125 -3.83 9.86 -13.80
N ALA A 126 -3.44 10.52 -14.89
CA ALA A 126 -2.07 10.49 -15.40
C ALA A 126 -1.05 10.91 -14.33
N PHE A 127 -1.39 11.90 -13.50
CA PHE A 127 -0.50 12.38 -12.43
C PHE A 127 -0.51 11.47 -11.18
N TYR A 128 -1.67 11.16 -10.64
CA TYR A 128 -1.79 10.49 -9.33
C TYR A 128 -1.75 8.96 -9.43
N TYR A 129 -2.31 8.38 -10.49
CA TYR A 129 -2.38 6.94 -10.69
C TYR A 129 -1.20 6.45 -11.54
N ASP A 130 -1.01 7.02 -12.74
CA ASP A 130 0.03 6.58 -13.67
C ASP A 130 1.43 7.16 -13.34
N LYS A 131 1.50 8.10 -12.39
CA LYS A 131 2.73 8.74 -11.89
C LYS A 131 3.55 9.46 -12.97
N TRP A 132 2.90 9.97 -14.01
CA TRP A 132 3.58 10.71 -15.07
C TRP A 132 4.17 12.03 -14.56
N SER A 133 5.35 12.38 -15.07
CA SER A 133 5.94 13.69 -14.83
C SER A 133 5.13 14.79 -15.51
N MET A 134 5.20 16.02 -14.99
CA MET A 134 4.51 17.16 -15.61
C MET A 134 5.02 17.48 -17.02
N GLN A 135 6.25 17.06 -17.37
CA GLN A 135 6.75 17.14 -18.74
C GLN A 135 6.03 16.16 -19.67
N GLN A 136 5.87 14.90 -19.26
CA GLN A 136 5.12 13.88 -20.03
C GLN A 136 3.66 14.29 -20.19
N ILE A 137 3.03 14.77 -19.12
CA ILE A 137 1.64 15.28 -19.16
C ILE A 137 1.53 16.46 -20.13
N ALA A 138 2.52 17.36 -20.17
CA ALA A 138 2.50 18.48 -21.10
C ALA A 138 2.53 18.02 -22.56
N GLN A 139 3.32 17.01 -22.88
CA GLN A 139 3.42 16.44 -24.22
C GLN A 139 2.13 15.71 -24.61
N GLU A 140 1.65 14.78 -23.79
CA GLU A 140 0.47 13.96 -24.13
C GLU A 140 -0.82 14.79 -24.23
N PHE A 141 -0.99 15.76 -23.33
CA PHE A 141 -2.19 16.59 -23.29
C PHE A 141 -2.07 17.88 -24.14
N ASN A 142 -1.00 18.01 -24.93
CA ASN A 142 -0.75 19.16 -25.82
C ASN A 142 -0.70 20.52 -25.10
N TYR A 143 -0.14 20.58 -23.89
CA TYR A 143 0.15 21.85 -23.21
C TYR A 143 1.46 22.45 -23.71
N LYS A 144 1.45 23.76 -23.99
CA LYS A 144 2.63 24.50 -24.49
C LYS A 144 3.87 24.38 -23.60
N THR A 145 3.68 24.26 -22.28
CA THR A 145 4.78 24.17 -21.31
C THR A 145 4.40 23.28 -20.13
N LYS A 146 5.42 22.75 -19.44
CA LYS A 146 5.28 22.08 -18.13
C LYS A 146 4.49 22.95 -17.14
N ARG A 147 4.75 24.26 -17.11
CA ARG A 147 4.07 25.21 -16.22
C ARG A 147 2.58 25.29 -16.52
N SER A 148 2.20 25.31 -17.80
CA SER A 148 0.80 25.30 -18.22
C SER A 148 0.08 24.03 -17.75
N ALA A 149 0.71 22.86 -17.88
CA ALA A 149 0.16 21.61 -17.38
C ALA A 149 0.01 21.62 -15.85
N THR A 150 0.98 22.17 -15.11
CA THR A 150 0.90 22.27 -13.63
C THR A 150 -0.24 23.16 -13.18
N VAL A 151 -0.40 24.32 -13.83
CA VAL A 151 -1.52 25.24 -13.56
C VAL A 151 -2.85 24.56 -13.88
N GLN A 152 -2.93 23.82 -14.99
CA GLN A 152 -4.15 23.11 -15.36
C GLN A 152 -4.50 22.01 -14.36
N LYS A 153 -3.50 21.28 -13.84
CA LYS A 153 -3.69 20.30 -12.76
C LYS A 153 -4.27 20.96 -11.51
N TYR A 154 -3.72 22.10 -11.11
CA TYR A 154 -4.24 22.85 -9.98
C TYR A 154 -5.70 23.26 -10.20
N LYS A 155 -6.05 23.82 -11.38
CA LYS A 155 -7.43 24.18 -11.72
C LYS A 155 -8.38 22.98 -11.70
N CYS A 156 -7.95 21.83 -12.21
CA CYS A 156 -8.76 20.61 -12.17
C CYS A 156 -8.99 20.12 -10.74
N LEU A 157 -7.99 20.23 -9.86
CA LEU A 157 -8.13 19.88 -8.46
C LEU A 157 -9.07 20.83 -7.71
N GLU A 158 -8.99 22.14 -7.98
CA GLU A 158 -9.92 23.13 -7.41
C GLU A 158 -11.37 22.85 -7.81
N LYS A 159 -11.62 22.50 -9.08
CA LYS A 159 -12.97 22.10 -9.51
C LYS A 159 -13.52 20.93 -8.71
N VAL A 160 -12.69 19.90 -8.48
CA VAL A 160 -13.11 18.75 -7.66
C VAL A 160 -13.41 19.20 -6.23
N ARG A 161 -12.59 20.07 -5.64
CA ARG A 161 -12.81 20.63 -4.30
C ARG A 161 -14.11 21.42 -4.21
N GLU A 162 -14.44 22.21 -5.22
CA GLU A 162 -15.73 22.91 -5.29
C GLU A 162 -16.90 21.92 -5.29
N GLN A 163 -16.81 20.85 -6.08
CA GLN A 163 -17.85 19.80 -6.10
C GLN A 163 -18.01 19.12 -4.73
N VAL A 164 -16.92 18.90 -4.01
CA VAL A 164 -16.96 18.32 -2.65
C VAL A 164 -17.58 19.31 -1.65
N LYS A 165 -17.26 20.61 -1.73
CA LYS A 165 -17.82 21.65 -0.86
C LYS A 165 -19.32 21.83 -1.02
N HIS A 166 -19.85 21.58 -2.22
CA HIS A 166 -21.29 21.66 -2.51
C HIS A 166 -22.04 20.37 -2.19
N SER A 167 -21.39 19.38 -1.57
CA SER A 167 -22.04 18.13 -1.15
C SER A 167 -22.34 18.14 0.35
N ASP A 168 -23.45 17.50 0.73
CA ASP A 168 -23.97 17.35 2.11
C ASP A 168 -22.93 16.75 3.09
N VAL A 169 -21.86 16.16 2.57
CA VAL A 169 -20.74 15.58 3.33
C VAL A 169 -19.91 16.62 4.08
N TYR A 170 -19.88 17.88 3.61
CA TYR A 170 -19.15 18.94 4.31
C TYR A 170 -19.86 19.41 5.58
N GLU A 171 -21.19 19.24 5.67
CA GLU A 171 -21.98 19.62 6.84
C GLU A 171 -21.88 18.57 7.96
N GLU A 172 -21.89 17.27 7.62
CA GLU A 172 -21.68 16.18 8.61
C GLU A 172 -20.28 16.16 9.23
N ALA A 173 -19.24 16.64 8.52
CA ALA A 173 -17.86 16.66 9.02
C ALA A 173 -17.52 17.87 9.92
N ILE A 174 -18.42 18.85 10.02
CA ILE A 174 -18.25 20.08 10.83
C ILE A 174 -19.23 20.11 12.01
N ALA A 175 -20.28 19.28 12.01
CA ALA A 175 -21.15 19.02 13.17
C ALA A 175 -20.48 18.07 14.18
#